data_AF-A0A177L479-F1
#
_entry.id   AF-A0A177L479-F1
#
_cell.length_a   1.000
_cell.length_b   1.000
_cell.length_c   1.000
_cell.angle_alpha   90.00
_cell.angle_beta   90.00
_cell.angle_gamma   90.00
#
_symmetry.space_group_name_H-M   'P 1'
#
loop_
_entity.id
_entity.type
_entity.pdbx_description
1 polymer ?
#
loop_
_entity_poly.entity_id
_entity_poly.type
_entity_poly.pdbx_seq_one_letter_code
_entity_poly.pdbx_strand_id
1 'polypeptide(L)' 'MIGQTFIMRIEKPMSYHERLFRAEGYTTGDIGALVTQMIDKGFIEADDPHAREMACVAEMAKVRARQYRMVEGEAE' A
#
# COMPACT_ATOMS: atom_id res chain seq x y z
N MET A 1 16.77 -37.45 22.56
CA MET A 1 16.99 -36.40 21.54
C MET A 1 15.72 -35.58 21.45
N ILE A 2 15.74 -34.31 21.87
CA ILE A 2 14.62 -33.39 21.70
C ILE A 2 14.72 -32.87 20.27
N GLY A 3 13.77 -33.24 19.41
CA GLY A 3 13.72 -32.75 18.03
C GLY A 3 13.51 -31.24 18.03
N GLN A 4 14.49 -30.49 17.51
CA GLN A 4 14.33 -29.05 17.30
C GLN A 4 13.46 -28.85 16.06
N THR A 5 12.28 -28.27 16.25
CA THR A 5 11.37 -27.89 15.16
C THR A 5 11.81 -26.53 14.63
N PHE A 6 12.25 -26.45 13.38
CA PHE A 6 12.53 -25.18 12.70
C PHE A 6 11.26 -24.68 12.01
N ILE A 7 10.78 -23.49 12.37
CA ILE A 7 9.67 -22.83 11.67
C ILE A 7 10.27 -21.87 10.64
N MET A 8 10.19 -22.25 9.37
CA MET A 8 10.54 -21.37 8.26
C MET A 8 9.32 -20.50 7.92
N ARG A 9 9.41 -19.20 8.17
CA ARG A 9 8.38 -18.24 7.74
C ARG A 9 8.79 -17.68 6.39
N ILE A 10 8.13 -18.14 5.32
CA ILE A 10 8.24 -17.50 4.02
C ILE A 10 7.36 -16.25 4.11
N GLU A 11 7.99 -15.09 4.29
CA GLU A 11 7.28 -13.81 4.15
C GLU A 11 6.77 -13.70 2.71
N LYS A 12 5.49 -13.33 2.55
CA LYS A 12 4.93 -13.06 1.23
C LYS A 12 5.81 -11.97 0.59
N PRO A 13 6.32 -12.18 -0.64
CA PRO A 13 7.13 -11.17 -1.29
C PRO A 13 6.30 -9.87 -1.40
N MET A 14 6.89 -8.75 -0.96
CA MET A 14 6.26 -7.43 -1.10
C MET A 14 5.92 -7.19 -2.57
N SER A 15 4.76 -6.62 -2.83
CA SER A 15 4.34 -6.29 -4.20
C SER A 15 5.21 -5.17 -4.80
N TYR A 16 5.10 -4.94 -6.11
CA TYR A 16 5.77 -3.82 -6.76
C TYR A 16 5.35 -2.47 -6.17
N HIS A 17 4.04 -2.27 -5.96
CA HIS A 17 3.51 -1.02 -5.46
C HIS A 17 3.87 -0.79 -3.98
N GLU A 18 3.91 -1.84 -3.15
CA GLU A 18 4.41 -1.72 -1.77
C GLU A 18 5.88 -1.30 -1.73
N ARG A 19 6.71 -1.82 -2.63
CA ARG A 19 8.14 -1.43 -2.73
C ARG A 19 8.30 0.02 -3.15
N LEU A 20 7.54 0.48 -4.14
CA LEU A 20 7.54 1.89 -4.54
C LEU A 20 7.06 2.78 -3.41
N PHE A 21 5.97 2.39 -2.74
CA PHE A 21 5.43 3.14 -1.61
C PHE A 21 6.46 3.30 -0.49
N ARG A 22 7.23 2.24 -0.19
CA ARG A 22 8.38 2.34 0.72
C ARG A 22 9.49 3.26 0.22
N ALA A 23 9.80 3.24 -1.08
CA ALA A 23 10.82 4.11 -1.66
C ALA A 23 10.45 5.60 -1.55
N GLU A 24 9.14 5.92 -1.55
CA GLU A 24 8.60 7.25 -1.29
C GLU A 24 8.57 7.62 0.23
N GLY A 25 9.09 6.75 1.10
CA GLY A 25 9.22 7.00 2.54
C GLY A 25 8.08 6.47 3.41
N TYR A 26 7.09 5.79 2.84
CA TYR A 26 5.98 5.22 3.62
C TYR A 26 6.37 3.92 4.32
N THR A 27 5.88 3.75 5.54
CA THR A 27 6.11 2.56 6.36
C THR A 27 5.04 1.50 6.13
N THR A 28 5.29 0.28 6.62
CA THR A 28 4.26 -0.78 6.63
C THR A 28 3.04 -0.40 7.46
N GLY A 29 3.23 0.43 8.50
CA GLY A 29 2.15 0.95 9.33
C GLY A 29 1.24 1.92 8.58
N ASP A 30 1.82 2.76 7.71
CA ASP A 30 1.06 3.70 6.87
C ASP A 30 0.16 2.95 5.87
N ILE A 31 0.67 1.87 5.28
CA ILE A 31 -0.14 1.00 4.40
C ILE A 31 -1.30 0.39 5.19
N GLY A 32 -1.05 -0.07 6.43
CA GLY A 32 -2.10 -0.63 7.29
C GLY A 32 -3.20 0.39 7.60
N ALA A 33 -2.81 1.59 8.04
CA ALA A 33 -3.74 2.67 8.33
C ALA A 33 -4.57 3.08 7.09
N LEU A 34 -3.93 3.12 5.93
CA LEU A 34 -4.60 3.42 4.66
C LEU A 34 -5.62 2.35 4.27
N VAL A 35 -5.26 1.06 4.40
CA VAL A 35 -6.18 -0.06 4.18
C VAL A 35 -7.39 0.04 5.09
N THR A 36 -7.17 0.27 6.40
CA THR A 36 -8.27 0.46 7.36
C THR A 36 -9.19 1.61 6.94
N GLN A 37 -8.65 2.77 6.58
CA GLN A 37 -9.47 3.89 6.12
C GLN A 37 -10.28 3.57 4.85
N MET A 38 -9.73 2.78 3.93
CA MET A 38 -10.43 2.41 2.70
C MET A 38 -11.54 1.40 2.97
N ILE A 39 -11.34 0.47 3.91
CA ILE A 39 -12.37 -0.45 4.38
C ILE A 39 -13.49 0.31 5.10
N ASP A 40 -13.14 1.19 6.03
CA ASP A 40 -14.12 1.98 6.80
C ASP A 40 -15.01 2.85 5.90
N LYS A 41 -14.46 3.32 4.78
CA LYS A 41 -15.18 4.10 3.77
C LYS A 41 -15.93 3.25 2.74
N GLY A 42 -15.81 1.92 2.80
CA GLY A 42 -16.44 0.99 1.87
C GLY A 42 -15.82 0.97 0.48
N PHE A 43 -14.56 1.41 0.32
CA PHE A 43 -13.85 1.31 -0.95
C PHE A 43 -13.24 -0.08 -1.20
N ILE A 44 -12.98 -0.85 -0.14
CA ILE A 44 -12.40 -2.19 -0.19
C ILE A 44 -13.12 -3.07 0.83
N GLU A 45 -13.34 -4.34 0.52
CA GLU A 45 -13.87 -5.31 1.48
C GLU A 45 -12.81 -5.69 2.54
N ALA A 46 -13.25 -5.96 3.77
CA ALA A 46 -12.32 -6.14 4.90
C ALA A 46 -11.40 -7.36 4.76
N ASP A 47 -11.83 -8.37 4.01
CA ASP A 47 -11.14 -9.64 3.77
C ASP A 47 -10.51 -9.72 2.37
N ASP A 48 -10.47 -8.61 1.63
CA ASP A 48 -9.88 -8.57 0.29
C ASP A 48 -8.37 -8.89 0.36
N PRO A 49 -7.90 -9.97 -0.29
CA PRO A 49 -6.49 -10.39 -0.27
C PRO A 49 -5.54 -9.39 -0.97
N HIS A 50 -6.09 -8.41 -1.70
CA HIS A 50 -5.40 -7.36 -2.43
C HIS A 50 -5.56 -5.98 -1.78
N ALA A 51 -6.20 -5.86 -0.62
CA ALA A 51 -6.46 -4.57 0.02
C ALA A 51 -5.21 -3.68 0.15
N ARG A 52 -4.08 -4.26 0.55
CA ARG A 52 -2.79 -3.56 0.68
C ARG A 52 -2.27 -3.01 -0.65
N GLU A 53 -2.44 -3.78 -1.72
CA GLU A 53 -2.03 -3.39 -3.06
C GLU A 53 -2.89 -2.24 -3.57
N MET A 54 -4.21 -2.38 -3.44
CA MET A 54 -5.18 -1.35 -3.83
C MET A 54 -4.93 -0.04 -3.09
N ALA A 55 -4.62 -0.12 -1.80
CA ALA A 55 -4.24 1.04 -0.99
C ALA A 55 -2.99 1.74 -1.55
N CYS A 56 -1.90 1.00 -1.80
CA CYS A 56 -0.68 1.57 -2.38
C CYS A 56 -0.94 2.24 -3.74
N VAL A 57 -1.70 1.58 -4.62
CA VAL A 57 -2.07 2.11 -5.94
C VAL A 57 -2.90 3.39 -5.81
N ALA A 58 -3.88 3.42 -4.89
CA ALA A 58 -4.75 4.57 -4.68
C ALA A 58 -3.97 5.81 -4.22
N GLU A 59 -3.00 5.66 -3.31
CA GLU A 59 -2.20 6.81 -2.89
C GLU A 59 -1.24 7.30 -3.99
N MET A 60 -0.60 6.40 -4.73
CA MET A 60 0.21 6.80 -5.88
C MET A 60 -0.61 7.54 -6.94
N ALA A 61 -1.85 7.10 -7.19
CA ALA A 61 -2.76 7.78 -8.09
C ALA A 61 -3.10 9.20 -7.60
N LYS A 62 -3.32 9.40 -6.29
CA LYS A 62 -3.55 10.72 -5.71
C LYS A 62 -2.36 11.65 -5.88
N VAL A 63 -1.13 11.16 -5.66
CA VAL A 63 0.09 11.94 -5.87
C VAL A 63 0.20 12.38 -7.33
N ARG A 64 0.00 11.47 -8.29
CA ARG A 64 0.03 11.80 -9.72
C ARG A 64 -1.05 12.80 -10.11
N ALA A 65 -2.27 12.62 -9.63
CA ALA A 65 -3.37 13.56 -9.89
C ALA A 65 -3.06 14.99 -9.41
N ARG A 66 -2.39 15.12 -8.25
CA ARG A 66 -1.91 16.43 -7.77
C ARG A 66 -0.86 17.04 -8.69
N GLN A 67 0.07 16.24 -9.20
CA GLN A 67 1.11 16.70 -10.13
C GLN A 67 0.51 17.22 -11.44
N TYR A 68 -0.45 16.50 -12.04
CA TYR A 68 -1.12 16.97 -13.26
C TYR A 68 -1.90 18.26 -13.04
N ARG A 69 -2.56 18.42 -11.89
CA ARG A 69 -3.31 19.63 -11.57
C ARG A 69 -2.43 20.88 -11.43
N MET A 70 -1.16 20.73 -11.05
CA MET A 70 -0.22 21.86 -11.04
C MET A 70 0.20 22.30 -12.45
N VAL A 71 0.25 21.37 -13.41
CA VAL A 71 0.62 21.68 -14.80
C VAL A 71 -0.47 22.48 -15.52
N GLU A 72 -1.75 22.26 -15.22
CA GLU A 72 -2.85 23.05 -15.79
C GLU A 72 -3.00 24.44 -15.15
N GLY A 73 -2.41 24.67 -13.96
CA GLY A 73 -2.52 25.93 -13.22
C GLY A 73 -1.43 26.97 -13.53
N GLU A 74 -0.41 26.64 -14.33
CA GLU A 74 0.67 27.56 -14.75
C GLU A 74 0.45 28.16 -16.16
N ALA A 75 -0.70 27.88 -16.78
CA ALA A 75 -1.05 28.35 -18.13
C ALA A 75 -2.01 29.55 -18.15
N GLU A 76 -2.17 30.26 -17.01
CA GLU A 76 -2.99 31.48 -16.90
C GLU A 76 -2.15 32.74 -16.67
#